data_AF-A0A250XW55-F1
#
_entry.id   AF-A0A250XW55-F1
#
_cell.length_a   1.000
_cell.length_b   1.000
_cell.length_c   1.000
_cell.angle_alpha   90.00
_cell.angle_beta   90.00
_cell.angle_gamma   90.00
#
_symmetry.space_group_name_H-M   'P 1'
#
loop_
_entity.id
_entity.type
_entity.pdbx_description
1 polymer ?
#
loop_
_entity_poly.entity_id
_entity_poly.type
_entity_poly.pdbx_seq_one_letter_code
_entity_poly.pdbx_strand_id
1 'polypeptide(L)'
;MEQINSVSEHEYSFVSSKPLGRDQYKEMYLFVYRKDSVSVVDTYQYPDPEDAFSREPFVVKFSVPHSAAKELVLIPLHAAPHQAVAEIDALYDVYLDVIDKWGTDDMLFLGDFNADCNYVRAQDWSAIRLRSSEVFKWLIPDSADTTVGNSDCAYDRIVVCGARLRKSLKPQSATVHNFQEEFGLDQAQALAISDHFPVEVTLKSH
;
A
#
# COMPACT_ATOMS: atom_id res chain seq x y z
N MET A 1 -20.29 -3.49 2.96
CA MET A 1 -20.05 -4.95 2.91
C MET A 1 -21.24 -5.73 2.43
N GLU A 2 -22.45 -5.47 2.92
CA GLU A 2 -23.67 -6.18 2.47
C GLU A 2 -23.82 -6.24 0.94
N GLN A 3 -23.63 -5.11 0.24
CA GLN A 3 -23.69 -5.08 -1.22
C GLN A 3 -22.64 -5.99 -1.88
N ILE A 4 -21.37 -5.93 -1.44
CA ILE A 4 -20.29 -6.81 -1.95
C ILE A 4 -20.64 -8.28 -1.70
N ASN A 5 -21.05 -8.61 -0.47
CA ASN A 5 -21.38 -9.98 -0.08
C ASN A 5 -22.66 -10.51 -0.74
N SER A 6 -23.55 -9.63 -1.21
CA SER A 6 -24.77 -10.05 -1.91
C SER A 6 -24.53 -10.55 -3.34
N VAL A 7 -23.40 -10.18 -3.95
CA VAL A 7 -23.06 -10.52 -5.34
C VAL A 7 -21.79 -11.36 -5.48
N SER A 8 -21.05 -11.58 -4.39
CA SER A 8 -19.82 -12.37 -4.39
C SER A 8 -20.06 -13.80 -3.92
N GLU A 9 -19.29 -14.75 -4.46
CA GLU A 9 -19.20 -16.12 -3.95
C GLU A 9 -18.41 -16.20 -2.62
N HIS A 10 -17.67 -15.15 -2.27
CA HIS A 10 -16.88 -15.06 -1.04
C HIS A 10 -17.51 -14.10 -0.03
N GLU A 11 -17.34 -14.41 1.26
CA GLU A 11 -17.71 -13.48 2.33
C GLU A 11 -16.55 -12.52 2.62
N TYR A 12 -16.80 -11.22 2.45
CA TYR A 12 -15.86 -10.15 2.76
C TYR A 12 -16.13 -9.55 4.14
N SER A 13 -15.05 -9.13 4.79
CA SER A 13 -15.01 -8.30 5.98
C SER A 13 -14.08 -7.12 5.74
N PHE A 14 -14.03 -6.19 6.69
CA PHE A 14 -13.11 -5.06 6.64
C PHE A 14 -12.58 -4.67 8.02
N VAL A 15 -11.48 -3.93 8.02
CA VAL A 15 -10.99 -3.16 9.16
C VAL A 15 -10.56 -1.77 8.67
N SER A 16 -10.80 -0.74 9.46
CA SER A 16 -10.52 0.65 9.07
C SER A 16 -9.83 1.43 10.17
N SER A 17 -9.08 2.45 9.77
CA SER A 17 -8.54 3.44 10.71
C SER A 17 -9.65 4.35 11.26
N LYS A 18 -9.29 5.16 12.27
CA LYS A 18 -10.02 6.41 12.57
C LYS A 18 -9.86 7.41 11.41
N PRO A 19 -10.64 8.50 11.33
CA PRO A 19 -10.34 9.62 10.45
C PRO A 19 -8.98 10.26 10.77
N LEU A 20 -8.13 10.44 9.76
CA LEU A 20 -6.76 10.94 9.84
C LEU A 20 -6.56 12.16 8.94
N GLY A 21 -5.64 13.03 9.29
CA GLY A 21 -5.40 14.31 8.62
C GLY A 21 -4.96 15.36 9.62
N ARG A 22 -4.16 16.35 9.21
CA ARG A 22 -3.79 17.49 10.08
C ARG A 22 -4.94 18.48 10.25
N ASP A 23 -5.63 18.78 9.16
CA ASP A 23 -6.62 19.85 9.09
C ASP A 23 -8.07 19.33 9.12
N GLN A 24 -9.04 20.13 8.70
CA GLN A 24 -10.46 19.73 8.64
C GLN A 24 -10.74 18.61 7.64
N TYR A 25 -9.91 18.51 6.59
CA TYR A 25 -9.99 17.42 5.63
C TYR A 25 -9.41 16.14 6.26
N LYS A 26 -10.23 15.10 6.34
CA LYS A 26 -9.86 13.81 6.92
C LYS A 26 -10.14 12.67 5.94
N GLU A 27 -9.31 11.65 5.99
CA GLU A 27 -9.46 10.41 5.24
C GLU A 27 -9.35 9.19 6.17
N MET A 28 -9.65 8.01 5.66
CA MET A 28 -9.51 6.76 6.40
C MET A 28 -8.83 5.71 5.53
N TYR A 29 -7.97 4.90 6.13
CA TYR A 29 -7.51 3.66 5.51
C TYR A 29 -8.57 2.57 5.73
N LEU A 30 -8.84 1.80 4.68
CA LEU A 30 -9.78 0.68 4.69
C LEU A 30 -9.12 -0.55 4.08
N PHE A 31 -9.01 -1.63 4.87
CA PHE A 31 -8.64 -2.94 4.38
C PHE A 31 -9.89 -3.80 4.21
N VAL A 32 -10.20 -4.19 2.98
CA VAL A 32 -11.27 -5.13 2.66
C VAL A 32 -10.66 -6.48 2.34
N TYR A 33 -11.15 -7.56 2.94
CA TYR A 33 -10.55 -8.89 2.79
C TYR A 33 -11.60 -10.00 2.78
N ARG A 34 -11.30 -11.10 2.07
CA ARG A 34 -12.12 -12.31 2.06
C ARG A 34 -11.84 -13.14 3.32
N LYS A 35 -12.88 -13.49 4.06
CA LYS A 35 -12.78 -14.20 5.37
C LYS A 35 -12.31 -15.64 5.24
N ASP A 36 -12.51 -16.25 4.07
CA ASP A 36 -12.04 -17.60 3.76
C ASP A 36 -10.56 -17.65 3.35
N SER A 37 -9.96 -16.49 3.07
CA SER A 37 -8.61 -16.38 2.54
C SER A 37 -7.60 -15.90 3.57
N VAL A 38 -7.97 -14.88 4.36
CA VAL A 38 -7.10 -14.23 5.35
C VAL A 38 -7.91 -13.78 6.57
N SER A 39 -7.22 -13.53 7.68
CA SER A 39 -7.81 -12.93 8.88
C SER A 39 -6.89 -11.87 9.49
N VAL A 40 -7.49 -10.84 10.09
CA VAL A 40 -6.76 -9.83 10.86
C VAL A 40 -6.33 -10.45 12.19
N VAL A 41 -5.03 -10.37 12.49
CA VAL A 41 -4.44 -10.85 13.75
C VAL A 41 -4.38 -9.73 14.78
N ASP A 42 -3.87 -8.56 14.36
CA ASP A 42 -3.72 -7.39 15.21
C ASP A 42 -3.65 -6.12 14.35
N THR A 43 -3.95 -4.97 14.94
CA THR A 43 -3.90 -3.66 14.27
C THR A 43 -3.42 -2.59 15.21
N TYR A 44 -2.73 -1.58 14.70
CA TYR A 44 -2.54 -0.34 15.44
C TYR A 44 -2.36 0.84 14.50
N GLN A 45 -2.65 2.02 15.02
CA GLN A 45 -2.30 3.28 14.38
C GLN A 45 -0.87 3.63 14.81
N TYR A 46 0.03 3.88 13.85
CA TYR A 46 1.38 4.34 14.18
C TYR A 46 1.30 5.60 15.07
N PRO A 47 2.00 5.67 16.22
CA PRO A 47 1.82 6.76 17.18
C PRO A 47 2.29 8.14 16.69
N ASP A 48 3.24 8.16 15.75
CA ASP A 48 3.80 9.36 15.12
C ASP A 48 4.21 10.50 16.08
N PRO A 49 5.13 10.25 17.04
CA PRO A 49 5.51 11.26 18.04
C PRO A 49 6.24 12.47 17.43
N GLU A 50 6.90 12.28 16.28
CA GLU A 50 7.61 13.33 15.54
C GLU A 50 6.68 14.08 14.59
N ASP A 51 5.39 13.72 14.54
CA ASP A 51 4.39 14.34 13.69
C ASP A 51 4.85 14.37 12.22
N ALA A 52 5.34 13.23 11.72
CA ALA A 52 5.91 13.10 10.38
C ALA A 52 4.82 12.95 9.30
N PHE A 53 3.68 12.35 9.62
CA PHE A 53 2.65 11.99 8.65
C PHE A 53 1.43 12.90 8.73
N SER A 54 0.90 13.32 7.58
CA SER A 54 -0.43 13.93 7.53
C SER A 54 -1.53 12.93 7.90
N ARG A 55 -1.34 11.66 7.50
CA ARG A 55 -2.21 10.52 7.80
C ARG A 55 -1.36 9.37 8.28
N GLU A 56 -1.28 9.22 9.59
CA GLU A 56 -0.44 8.24 10.26
C GLU A 56 -0.72 6.82 9.69
N PRO A 57 0.29 5.98 9.44
CA PRO A 57 0.05 4.64 8.89
C PRO A 57 -0.80 3.74 9.79
N PHE A 58 -1.88 3.16 9.24
CA PHE A 58 -2.74 2.21 9.93
C PHE A 58 -2.24 0.77 9.69
N VAL A 59 -1.38 0.30 10.59
CA VAL A 59 -0.65 -0.95 10.44
C VAL A 59 -1.53 -2.16 10.78
N VAL A 60 -1.63 -3.12 9.85
CA VAL A 60 -2.47 -4.31 10.02
C VAL A 60 -1.66 -5.58 9.82
N LYS A 61 -1.66 -6.45 10.83
CA LYS A 61 -1.08 -7.79 10.75
C LYS A 61 -2.14 -8.77 10.28
N PHE A 62 -1.87 -9.47 9.19
CA PHE A 62 -2.74 -10.50 8.62
C PHE A 62 -2.16 -11.90 8.82
N SER A 63 -3.03 -12.87 9.10
CA SER A 63 -2.77 -14.28 8.88
C SER A 63 -3.12 -14.64 7.44
N VAL A 64 -2.18 -15.27 6.73
CA VAL A 64 -2.27 -15.69 5.33
C VAL A 64 -2.00 -17.20 5.24
N PRO A 65 -2.92 -18.06 5.73
CA PRO A 65 -2.65 -19.48 5.95
C PRO A 65 -2.27 -20.24 4.67
N HIS A 66 -2.81 -19.80 3.54
CA HIS A 66 -2.58 -20.36 2.20
C HIS A 66 -1.29 -19.86 1.52
N SER A 67 -0.46 -19.08 2.21
CA SER A 67 0.85 -18.66 1.70
C SER A 67 1.98 -19.24 2.54
N ALA A 68 3.18 -19.36 1.95
CA ALA A 68 4.39 -19.70 2.69
C ALA A 68 4.81 -18.62 3.70
N ALA A 69 4.33 -17.38 3.54
CA ALA A 69 4.55 -16.29 4.49
C ALA A 69 3.88 -16.55 5.85
N LYS A 70 2.72 -17.23 5.87
CA LYS A 70 1.85 -17.52 7.03
C LYS A 70 1.28 -16.30 7.75
N GLU A 71 2.08 -15.26 7.93
CA GLU A 71 1.67 -13.93 8.40
C GLU A 71 2.40 -12.87 7.58
N LEU A 72 1.79 -11.70 7.44
CA LEU A 72 2.45 -10.51 6.90
C LEU A 72 1.83 -9.25 7.49
N VAL A 73 2.57 -8.16 7.44
CA VAL A 73 2.12 -6.84 7.89
C VAL A 73 1.87 -5.94 6.68
N LEU A 74 0.70 -5.31 6.61
CA LEU A 74 0.39 -4.28 5.62
C LEU A 74 0.46 -2.90 6.28
N ILE A 75 1.19 -1.99 5.65
CA ILE A 75 1.44 -0.63 6.13
C ILE A 75 1.00 0.33 5.03
N PRO A 76 -0.20 0.92 5.14
CA PRO A 76 -0.69 1.83 4.12
C PRO A 76 -0.09 3.22 4.32
N LEU A 77 0.18 3.90 3.21
CA LEU A 77 0.44 5.34 3.21
C LEU A 77 -0.26 5.95 1.99
N HIS A 78 -1.10 6.95 2.25
CA HIS A 78 -1.46 7.97 1.27
C HIS A 78 -0.65 9.21 1.65
N ALA A 79 0.42 9.50 0.93
CA ALA A 79 1.34 10.56 1.31
C ALA A 79 0.77 11.93 0.97
N ALA A 80 1.00 12.95 1.80
CA ALA A 80 0.68 14.32 1.40
C ALA A 80 1.63 14.73 0.24
N PRO A 81 1.12 15.21 -0.93
CA PRO A 81 1.96 15.35 -2.13
C PRO A 81 3.20 16.23 -1.93
N HIS A 82 3.06 17.35 -1.20
CA HIS A 82 4.17 18.26 -0.92
C HIS A 82 5.06 17.83 0.25
N GLN A 83 4.77 16.69 0.89
CA GLN A 83 5.57 16.06 1.94
C GLN A 83 5.99 14.63 1.56
N ALA A 84 5.75 14.19 0.32
CA ALA A 84 5.96 12.81 -0.13
C ALA A 84 7.38 12.29 0.21
N VAL A 85 8.41 13.08 -0.07
CA VAL A 85 9.81 12.70 0.26
C VAL A 85 9.98 12.40 1.76
N ALA A 86 9.45 13.25 2.63
CA ALA A 86 9.58 13.10 4.08
C ALA A 86 8.73 11.95 4.62
N GLU A 87 7.47 11.83 4.16
CA GLU A 87 6.58 10.77 4.62
C GLU A 87 7.03 9.38 4.14
N ILE A 88 7.51 9.25 2.90
CA ILE A 88 8.07 7.98 2.42
C ILE A 88 9.36 7.63 3.17
N ASP A 89 10.22 8.61 3.48
CA ASP A 89 11.41 8.34 4.30
C ASP A 89 11.04 7.86 5.71
N ALA A 90 10.05 8.49 6.34
CA ALA A 90 9.56 8.14 7.67
C ALA A 90 8.95 6.71 7.75
N LEU A 91 8.53 6.10 6.64
CA LEU A 91 8.13 4.69 6.63
C LEU A 91 9.28 3.74 7.04
N TYR A 92 10.54 4.17 6.94
CA TYR A 92 11.66 3.43 7.50
C TYR A 92 11.58 3.34 9.04
N ASP A 93 11.08 4.38 9.70
CA ASP A 93 10.94 4.38 11.16
C ASP A 93 9.71 3.54 11.58
N VAL A 94 8.67 3.50 10.74
CA VAL A 94 7.53 2.56 10.89
C VAL A 94 8.00 1.11 10.73
N TYR A 95 8.90 0.83 9.79
CA TYR A 95 9.55 -0.48 9.65
C TYR A 95 10.23 -0.90 10.97
N LEU A 96 11.02 -0.01 11.58
CA LEU A 96 11.70 -0.30 12.86
C LEU A 96 10.71 -0.52 14.01
N ASP A 97 9.63 0.26 14.07
CA ASP A 97 8.59 0.12 15.08
C ASP A 97 7.87 -1.23 14.97
N VAL A 98 7.54 -1.69 13.77
CA VAL A 98 6.92 -3.01 13.56
C VAL A 98 7.88 -4.15 13.94
N ILE A 99 9.18 -4.00 13.65
CA ILE A 99 10.21 -4.97 14.09
C ILE A 99 10.22 -5.07 15.61
N ASP A 100 10.25 -3.94 16.32
CA ASP A 100 10.26 -3.91 17.78
C ASP A 100 8.97 -4.49 18.38
N LYS A 101 7.82 -4.08 17.82
CA LYS A 101 6.49 -4.47 18.33
C LYS A 101 6.14 -5.93 18.09
N TRP A 102 6.42 -6.47 16.91
CA TRP A 102 5.95 -7.80 16.49
C TRP A 102 7.07 -8.78 16.11
N GLY A 103 8.34 -8.36 16.12
CA GLY A 103 9.47 -9.24 15.87
C GLY A 103 9.49 -9.84 14.46
N THR A 104 8.93 -9.15 13.47
CA THR A 104 8.85 -9.64 12.08
C THR A 104 9.26 -8.56 11.09
N ASP A 105 9.94 -8.97 10.02
CA ASP A 105 10.37 -8.14 8.89
C ASP A 105 9.54 -8.39 7.62
N ASP A 106 8.53 -9.27 7.66
CA ASP A 106 7.67 -9.59 6.52
C ASP A 106 6.56 -8.54 6.38
N MET A 107 6.90 -7.43 5.72
CA MET A 107 6.01 -6.29 5.55
C MET A 107 5.83 -5.89 4.08
N LEU A 108 4.63 -5.41 3.76
CA LEU A 108 4.35 -4.65 2.56
C LEU A 108 3.96 -3.23 2.95
N PHE A 109 4.68 -2.26 2.40
CA PHE A 109 4.28 -0.86 2.38
C PHE A 109 3.55 -0.60 1.06
N LEU A 110 2.38 0.01 1.11
CA LEU A 110 1.57 0.19 -0.10
C LEU A 110 0.63 1.40 -0.05
N GLY A 111 0.25 1.91 -1.22
CA GLY A 111 -0.70 3.01 -1.37
C GLY A 111 -0.19 4.10 -2.30
N ASP A 112 -0.94 5.21 -2.38
CA ASP A 112 -0.53 6.42 -3.11
C ASP A 112 0.57 7.14 -2.33
N PHE A 113 1.82 6.87 -2.69
CA PHE A 113 2.96 7.52 -2.05
C PHE A 113 3.24 8.89 -2.67
N ASN A 114 2.52 9.31 -3.72
CA ASN A 114 2.88 10.46 -4.55
C ASN A 114 4.34 10.39 -5.02
N ALA A 115 4.83 9.17 -5.28
CA ALA A 115 6.26 8.86 -5.38
C ALA A 115 6.86 9.03 -6.78
N ASP A 116 6.50 10.10 -7.49
CA ASP A 116 7.06 10.42 -8.80
C ASP A 116 6.82 11.88 -9.21
N CYS A 117 7.23 12.22 -10.43
CA CYS A 117 6.93 13.45 -11.12
C CYS A 117 7.38 14.68 -10.33
N ASN A 118 6.47 15.58 -9.99
CA ASN A 118 6.82 16.83 -9.32
C ASN A 118 6.97 16.70 -7.80
N TYR A 119 6.53 15.58 -7.21
CA TYR A 119 6.47 15.39 -5.77
C TYR A 119 7.71 14.66 -5.24
N VAL A 120 8.20 13.66 -5.97
CA VAL A 120 9.48 12.99 -5.72
C VAL A 120 10.28 12.96 -7.02
N ARG A 121 11.36 13.73 -7.08
CA ARG A 121 12.22 13.83 -8.27
C ARG A 121 13.40 12.88 -8.18
N ALA A 122 14.08 12.67 -9.31
CA ALA A 122 15.23 11.77 -9.41
C ALA A 122 16.30 11.98 -8.32
N GLN A 123 16.59 13.24 -7.97
CA GLN A 123 17.57 13.58 -6.93
C GLN A 123 17.12 13.24 -5.50
N ASP A 124 15.81 13.20 -5.24
CA ASP A 124 15.27 13.04 -3.90
C ASP A 124 15.37 11.58 -3.41
N TRP A 125 15.38 10.62 -4.34
CA TRP A 125 15.42 9.19 -4.02
C TRP A 125 16.59 8.76 -3.13
N SER A 126 17.73 9.44 -3.24
CA SER A 126 18.91 9.14 -2.42
C SER A 126 18.72 9.48 -0.94
N ALA A 127 17.81 10.40 -0.62
CA ALA A 127 17.49 10.81 0.74
C ALA A 127 16.41 9.93 1.41
N ILE A 128 15.69 9.11 0.64
CA ILE A 128 14.60 8.27 1.15
C ILE A 128 15.15 6.90 1.57
N ARG A 129 15.24 6.64 2.88
CA ARG A 129 15.79 5.38 3.45
C ARG A 129 15.03 4.14 3.00
N LEU A 130 13.71 4.24 2.82
CA LEU A 130 12.88 3.16 2.28
C LEU A 130 13.27 2.79 0.83
N ARG A 131 13.93 3.69 0.10
CA ARG A 131 14.42 3.46 -1.27
C ARG A 131 15.90 3.09 -1.32
N SER A 132 16.74 3.79 -0.58
CA SER A 132 18.20 3.63 -0.64
C SER A 132 18.71 2.39 0.09
N SER A 133 17.93 1.82 1.02
CA SER A 133 18.28 0.59 1.73
C SER A 133 17.95 -0.67 0.92
N GLU A 134 18.90 -1.62 0.85
CA GLU A 134 18.74 -2.92 0.19
C GLU A 134 17.72 -3.85 0.89
N VAL A 135 17.33 -3.50 2.11
CA VAL A 135 16.28 -4.19 2.89
C VAL A 135 14.93 -4.14 2.19
N PHE A 136 14.69 -3.13 1.35
CA PHE A 136 13.41 -2.92 0.68
C PHE A 136 13.51 -3.20 -0.82
N LYS A 137 12.47 -3.83 -1.35
CA LYS A 137 12.34 -4.07 -2.78
C LYS A 137 11.07 -3.40 -3.25
N TRP A 138 11.24 -2.39 -4.10
CA TRP A 138 10.16 -1.72 -4.78
C TRP A 138 9.68 -2.61 -5.93
N LEU A 139 8.40 -2.96 -5.90
CA LEU A 139 7.79 -3.90 -6.84
C LEU A 139 7.16 -3.18 -8.03
N ILE A 140 6.60 -2.00 -7.81
CA ILE A 140 6.12 -1.11 -8.87
C ILE A 140 7.28 -0.19 -9.30
N PRO A 141 7.74 -0.29 -10.57
CA PRO A 141 8.89 0.48 -11.04
C PRO A 141 8.54 1.96 -11.23
N ASP A 142 9.56 2.83 -11.30
CA ASP A 142 9.36 4.27 -11.58
C ASP A 142 8.85 4.54 -13.00
N SER A 143 8.90 3.56 -13.90
CA SER A 143 8.41 3.67 -15.26
C SER A 143 6.94 3.27 -15.41
N ALA A 144 6.23 3.00 -14.31
CA ALA A 144 4.83 2.62 -14.34
C ALA A 144 3.96 3.87 -14.33
N ASP A 145 2.91 3.89 -15.14
CA ASP A 145 1.84 4.87 -15.00
C ASP A 145 0.75 4.30 -14.09
N THR A 146 0.54 4.93 -12.95
CA THR A 146 -0.48 4.55 -11.96
C THR A 146 -1.69 5.49 -11.99
N THR A 147 -1.74 6.41 -12.96
CA THR A 147 -2.77 7.43 -13.05
C THR A 147 -3.74 7.16 -14.20
N VAL A 148 -5.02 7.45 -13.99
CA VAL A 148 -6.05 7.40 -15.04
C VAL A 148 -6.00 8.67 -15.89
N GLY A 149 -5.54 9.78 -15.31
CA GLY A 149 -5.48 11.09 -15.96
C GLY A 149 -4.49 11.18 -17.14
N ASN A 150 -4.22 12.40 -17.60
CA ASN A 150 -3.25 12.64 -18.68
C ASN A 150 -1.79 12.74 -18.20
N SER A 151 -1.51 12.27 -16.98
CA SER A 151 -0.16 12.17 -16.42
C SER A 151 0.46 10.82 -16.76
N ASP A 152 1.77 10.72 -16.59
CA ASP A 152 2.53 9.45 -16.63
C ASP A 152 3.38 9.46 -15.37
N CYS A 153 2.82 8.95 -14.27
CA CYS A 153 3.42 9.04 -12.93
C CYS A 153 3.24 7.75 -12.12
N ALA A 154 4.33 7.27 -11.52
CA ALA A 154 4.37 6.14 -10.61
C ALA A 154 4.07 6.55 -9.15
N TYR A 155 2.90 7.13 -8.90
CA TYR A 155 2.46 7.57 -7.57
C TYR A 155 2.20 6.40 -6.61
N ASP A 156 1.44 5.41 -7.06
CA ASP A 156 1.08 4.25 -6.26
C ASP A 156 2.18 3.20 -6.24
N ARG A 157 2.48 2.68 -5.05
CA ARG A 157 3.63 1.80 -4.86
C ARG A 157 3.29 0.58 -4.04
N ILE A 158 4.09 -0.47 -4.25
CA ILE A 158 4.19 -1.63 -3.37
C ILE A 158 5.67 -1.86 -3.10
N VAL A 159 6.04 -1.87 -1.82
CA VAL A 159 7.42 -2.08 -1.36
C VAL A 159 7.44 -3.23 -0.37
N VAL A 160 8.35 -4.19 -0.56
CA VAL A 160 8.43 -5.42 0.25
C VAL A 160 9.78 -5.57 0.97
N CYS A 161 9.73 -5.96 2.24
CA CYS A 161 10.86 -6.47 3.01
C CYS A 161 10.55 -7.87 3.58
N GLY A 162 11.57 -8.51 4.17
CA GLY A 162 11.45 -9.87 4.69
C GLY A 162 11.74 -10.96 3.66
N ALA A 163 12.71 -11.82 3.97
CA ALA A 163 13.16 -12.86 3.04
C ALA A 163 12.09 -13.92 2.78
N ARG A 164 11.26 -14.23 3.79
CA ARG A 164 10.18 -15.22 3.70
C ARG A 164 9.04 -14.69 2.85
N LEU A 165 8.60 -13.45 3.09
CA LEU A 165 7.57 -12.81 2.28
C LEU A 165 8.01 -12.63 0.82
N ARG A 166 9.23 -12.14 0.57
CA ARG A 166 9.77 -12.02 -0.81
C ARG A 166 9.74 -13.34 -1.59
N LYS A 167 10.11 -14.45 -0.96
CA LYS A 167 10.05 -15.79 -1.58
C LYS A 167 8.62 -16.26 -1.84
N SER A 168 7.67 -15.77 -1.06
CA SER A 168 6.25 -16.08 -1.15
C SER A 168 5.54 -15.30 -2.25
N LEU A 169 6.12 -14.24 -2.80
CA LEU A 169 5.55 -13.52 -3.95
C LEU A 169 5.65 -14.34 -5.24
N LYS A 170 4.59 -14.32 -6.06
CA LYS A 170 4.61 -14.85 -7.42
C LYS A 170 5.50 -13.93 -8.27
N PRO A 171 6.55 -14.44 -8.93
CA PRO A 171 7.44 -13.63 -9.76
C PRO A 171 6.65 -12.86 -10.82
N GLN A 172 7.03 -11.60 -11.06
CA GLN A 172 6.44 -10.74 -12.10
C GLN A 172 4.91 -10.53 -11.97
N SER A 173 4.34 -10.72 -10.78
CA SER A 173 2.92 -10.46 -10.53
C SER A 173 2.60 -9.04 -10.08
N ALA A 174 3.62 -8.24 -9.75
CA ALA A 174 3.41 -6.85 -9.37
C ALA A 174 3.15 -6.01 -10.62
N THR A 175 1.98 -5.38 -10.70
CA THR A 175 1.54 -4.62 -11.88
C THR A 175 0.55 -3.52 -11.50
N VAL A 176 0.32 -2.62 -12.45
CA VAL A 176 -0.82 -1.69 -12.44
C VAL A 176 -2.02 -2.41 -13.06
N HIS A 177 -3.18 -2.27 -12.43
CA HIS A 177 -4.45 -2.81 -12.89
C HIS A 177 -5.24 -1.72 -13.64
N ASN A 178 -5.13 -1.70 -14.96
CA ASN A 178 -5.80 -0.72 -15.81
C ASN A 178 -7.29 -1.09 -16.00
N PHE A 179 -8.12 -0.71 -15.03
CA PHE A 179 -9.57 -0.99 -15.07
C PHE A 179 -10.28 -0.26 -16.23
N GLN A 180 -9.70 0.83 -16.76
CA GLN A 180 -10.25 1.52 -17.92
C GLN A 180 -10.17 0.64 -19.16
N GLU A 181 -8.99 0.04 -19.40
CA GLU A 181 -8.80 -0.91 -20.49
C GLU A 181 -9.59 -2.21 -20.26
N GLU A 182 -9.53 -2.79 -19.06
CA GLU A 182 -10.18 -4.06 -18.74
C GLU A 182 -11.71 -4.00 -18.96
N PHE A 183 -12.35 -2.91 -18.53
CA PHE A 183 -13.79 -2.75 -18.64
C PHE A 183 -14.24 -1.94 -19.86
N GLY A 184 -13.30 -1.54 -20.74
CA GLY A 184 -13.59 -0.79 -21.96
C GLY A 184 -14.27 0.57 -21.69
N LEU A 185 -13.83 1.26 -20.64
CA LEU A 185 -14.40 2.53 -20.20
C LEU A 185 -13.84 3.69 -21.01
N ASP A 186 -14.68 4.68 -21.28
CA ASP A 186 -14.17 5.98 -21.72
C ASP A 186 -13.49 6.72 -20.57
N GLN A 187 -12.76 7.80 -20.89
CA GLN A 187 -12.01 8.58 -19.92
C GLN A 187 -12.90 9.14 -18.79
N ALA A 188 -14.12 9.58 -19.12
CA ALA A 188 -15.01 10.19 -18.13
C ALA A 188 -15.58 9.13 -17.18
N GLN A 189 -15.89 7.94 -17.70
CA GLN A 189 -16.31 6.79 -16.91
C GLN A 189 -15.20 6.30 -15.99
N ALA A 190 -13.96 6.22 -16.48
CA ALA A 190 -12.82 5.82 -15.67
C ALA A 190 -12.54 6.83 -14.54
N LEU A 191 -12.49 8.12 -14.86
CA LEU A 191 -12.31 9.20 -13.87
C LEU A 191 -13.47 9.31 -12.87
N ALA A 192 -14.67 8.83 -13.22
CA ALA A 192 -15.78 8.76 -12.27
C ALA A 192 -15.61 7.64 -11.23
N ILE A 193 -14.76 6.65 -11.50
CA ILE A 193 -14.37 5.60 -10.55
C ILE A 193 -13.21 6.10 -9.68
N SER A 194 -12.12 6.55 -10.31
CA SER A 194 -10.90 6.99 -9.64
C SER A 194 -9.99 7.70 -10.66
N ASP A 195 -9.14 8.60 -10.20
CA ASP A 195 -8.01 9.16 -10.95
C ASP A 195 -6.72 8.35 -10.82
N HIS A 196 -6.72 7.29 -9.99
CA HIS A 196 -5.63 6.34 -9.80
C HIS A 196 -6.04 4.91 -10.19
N PHE A 197 -5.13 4.18 -10.83
CA PHE A 197 -5.23 2.74 -11.04
C PHE A 197 -4.76 1.96 -9.82
N PRO A 198 -5.40 0.84 -9.44
CA PRO A 198 -4.87 -0.04 -8.42
C PRO A 198 -3.48 -0.59 -8.80
N VAL A 199 -2.60 -0.68 -7.82
CA VAL A 199 -1.39 -1.50 -7.91
C VAL A 199 -1.63 -2.82 -7.18
N GLU A 200 -1.24 -3.93 -7.80
CA GLU A 200 -1.51 -5.27 -7.27
C GLU A 200 -0.25 -6.12 -7.24
N VAL A 201 -0.24 -7.15 -6.37
CA VAL A 201 0.79 -8.19 -6.33
C VAL A 201 0.17 -9.49 -5.84
N THR A 202 0.64 -10.64 -6.34
CA THR A 202 0.14 -11.95 -5.96
C THR A 202 1.10 -12.71 -5.05
N LEU A 203 0.59 -13.25 -3.95
CA LEU A 203 1.29 -14.28 -3.17
C LEU A 203 1.06 -15.66 -3.79
N LYS A 204 2.09 -16.50 -3.80
CA LYS A 204 1.98 -17.92 -4.16
C LYS A 204 1.10 -18.63 -3.15
N SER A 205 0.21 -19.48 -3.66
CA SER A 205 -0.48 -20.49 -2.86
C SER A 205 0.53 -21.55 -2.39
N HIS A 206 0.39 -21.97 -1.15
CA HIS A 206 1.09 -23.08 -0.51
C HIS A 206 0.13 -24.23 -0.27
#